data_AF-A0A3C0Z1E5-F1
#
_entry.id   AF-A0A3C0Z1E5-F1
#
_cell.length_a   1.000
_cell.length_b   1.000
_cell.length_c   1.000
_cell.angle_alpha   90.00
_cell.angle_beta   90.00
_cell.angle_gamma   90.00
#
_symmetry.space_group_name_H-M   'P 1'
#
loop_
_entity.id
_entity.type
_entity.pdbx_description
1 polymer ?
#
loop_
_entity_poly.entity_id
_entity_poly.type
_entity_poly.pdbx_seq_one_letter_code
_entity_poly.pdbx_strand_id
1 'polypeptide(L)' 'MAGERRVHRDVADTWIRFEGEAHPSLIVFGPDDAQPLLGAVTLETFGLAVDPINERLTHVDALLKRHANG' A
#
# COMPACT_ATOMS: atom_id res chain seq x y z
N MET A 1 29.42 0.64 5.39
CA MET A 1 28.54 1.65 6.01
C MET A 1 27.91 2.47 4.89
N ALA A 2 26.65 2.21 4.53
CA ALA A 2 25.96 3.03 3.52
C ALA A 2 25.50 4.34 4.16
N GLY A 3 25.85 5.48 3.57
CA GLY A 3 25.43 6.79 4.06
C GLY A 3 23.93 7.00 3.91
N GLU A 4 23.31 7.71 4.87
CA GLU A 4 21.92 8.12 4.77
C GLU A 4 21.75 9.06 3.57
N ARG A 5 20.91 8.69 2.60
CA ARG A 5 20.55 9.55 1.48
C ARG A 5 19.14 10.08 1.69
N ARG A 6 19.04 11.40 1.87
CA ARG A 6 17.76 12.12 1.86
C ARG A 6 17.44 12.58 0.45
N VAL A 7 16.20 12.37 0.03
CA VAL A 7 15.68 12.83 -1.26
C VAL A 7 14.33 13.49 -1.05
N HIS A 8 14.11 14.60 -1.74
CA HIS A 8 12.79 15.24 -1.81
C HIS A 8 12.04 14.71 -3.03
N ARG A 9 10.74 14.50 -2.88
CA ARG A 9 9.83 14.03 -3.93
C ARG A 9 8.49 14.71 -3.75
N ASP A 10 7.87 15.02 -4.88
CA ASP A 10 6.51 15.51 -4.90
C ASP A 10 5.55 14.38 -4.48
N VAL A 11 4.42 14.79 -3.91
CA VAL A 11 3.35 13.88 -3.47
C VAL A 11 2.00 14.41 -3.92
N ALA A 12 1.04 13.52 -4.08
CA ALA A 12 -0.35 13.88 -4.37
C ALA A 12 -1.33 12.85 -3.81
N ASP A 13 -2.55 13.29 -3.56
CA ASP A 13 -3.67 12.38 -3.33
C ASP A 13 -4.24 11.90 -4.66
N THR A 14 -4.52 10.61 -4.76
CA THR A 14 -5.18 10.02 -5.94
C THR A 14 -6.12 8.90 -5.52
N TRP A 15 -6.92 8.41 -6.46
CA TRP A 15 -7.77 7.24 -6.29
C TRP A 15 -7.10 6.02 -6.90
N ILE A 16 -6.98 4.96 -6.13
CA ILE A 16 -6.55 3.64 -6.59
C ILE A 16 -7.81 2.80 -6.76
N ARG A 17 -7.90 2.06 -7.87
CA ARG A 17 -9.00 1.15 -8.16
C ARG A 17 -8.48 -0.27 -8.32
N PHE A 18 -9.08 -1.19 -7.59
CA PHE A 18 -8.72 -2.61 -7.60
C PHE A 18 -9.99 -3.44 -7.36
N GLU A 19 -10.19 -4.48 -8.18
CA GLU A 19 -11.34 -5.41 -8.08
C GLU A 19 -12.73 -4.76 -7.96
N GLY A 20 -12.92 -3.59 -8.59
CA GLY A 20 -14.20 -2.87 -8.58
C GLY A 20 -14.38 -1.90 -7.42
N GLU A 21 -13.47 -1.90 -6.45
CA GLU A 21 -13.42 -0.94 -5.35
C GLU A 21 -12.45 0.21 -5.68
N ALA A 22 -12.72 1.40 -5.13
CA ALA A 22 -11.86 2.56 -5.28
C ALA A 22 -11.66 3.25 -3.93
N HIS A 23 -10.39 3.49 -3.58
CA HIS A 23 -10.00 4.14 -2.32
C HIS A 23 -8.97 5.24 -2.57
N PRO A 24 -9.01 6.34 -1.79
CA PRO A 24 -7.99 7.37 -1.88
C PRO A 24 -6.65 6.89 -1.32
N SER A 25 -5.54 7.36 -1.88
CA SER A 25 -4.19 7.03 -1.43
C SER A 25 -3.22 8.16 -1.76
N LEU A 26 -2.24 8.38 -0.87
CA LEU A 26 -1.11 9.26 -1.12
C LEU A 26 -0.11 8.56 -2.04
N ILE A 27 0.28 9.21 -3.13
CA ILE A 27 1.34 8.74 -4.03
C ILE A 27 2.57 9.62 -3.91
N VAL A 28 3.74 9.00 -4.11
CA VAL A 28 5.04 9.67 -4.21
C VAL A 28 5.49 9.58 -5.66
N PHE A 29 5.79 10.71 -6.30
CA PHE A 29 6.25 10.71 -7.69
C PHE A 29 7.68 10.17 -7.79
N GLY A 30 7.88 9.19 -8.65
CA GLY A 30 9.19 8.68 -9.05
C GLY A 30 9.73 9.39 -10.30
N PRO A 31 10.93 9.01 -10.76
CA PRO A 31 11.38 9.29 -12.12
C PRO A 31 10.36 8.82 -13.18
N ASP A 32 10.40 9.41 -14.37
CA ASP A 32 9.45 9.14 -15.46
C ASP A 32 9.43 7.66 -15.90
N ASP A 33 10.55 6.96 -15.75
CA ASP A 33 10.72 5.55 -16.11
C ASP A 33 10.51 4.58 -14.93
N ALA A 34 10.10 5.09 -13.77
CA ALA A 34 9.89 4.28 -12.59
C ALA A 34 8.67 3.37 -12.74
N GLN A 35 8.87 2.07 -12.51
CA GLN A 35 7.76 1.14 -12.35
C GLN A 35 6.94 1.53 -11.10
N PRO A 36 5.60 1.68 -11.21
CA PRO A 36 4.76 1.95 -10.06
C PRO A 36 4.87 0.84 -9.00
N LEU A 37 4.93 1.24 -7.73
CA LEU A 37 4.99 0.32 -6.60
C LEU A 37 3.77 0.55 -5.70
N LEU A 38 3.19 -0.53 -5.19
CA LEU A 38 2.14 -0.47 -4.19
C LEU A 38 2.78 -0.24 -2.81
N GLY A 39 2.42 0.87 -2.18
CA GLY A 39 2.85 1.18 -0.82
C GLY A 39 2.02 0.43 0.23
N ALA A 40 2.52 0.39 1.46
CA ALA A 40 1.83 -0.25 2.59
C ALA A 40 0.42 0.33 2.81
N VAL A 41 0.26 1.65 2.74
CA VAL A 41 -1.05 2.31 2.91
C VAL A 41 -2.08 1.79 1.91
N THR A 42 -1.69 1.63 0.64
CA THR A 42 -2.57 1.07 -0.38
C THR A 42 -2.94 -0.37 -0.04
N LEU A 43 -1.96 -1.21 0.26
CA LEU A 43 -2.19 -2.63 0.57
C LEU A 43 -3.12 -2.78 1.79
N GLU A 44 -2.87 -2.04 2.87
CA GLU A 44 -3.68 -2.06 4.08
C GLU A 44 -5.11 -1.57 3.83
N THR A 45 -5.27 -0.51 3.03
CA THR A 45 -6.59 0.06 2.70
C THR A 45 -7.47 -0.92 1.95
N PHE A 46 -6.89 -1.74 1.07
CA PHE A 46 -7.59 -2.80 0.35
C PHE A 46 -7.61 -4.14 1.09
N GLY A 47 -7.04 -4.23 2.30
CA GLY A 47 -6.97 -5.47 3.07
C GLY A 47 -6.14 -6.56 2.37
N LEU A 48 -5.03 -6.19 1.72
CA LEU A 48 -4.20 -7.09 0.93
C LEU A 48 -2.87 -7.40 1.63
N ALA A 49 -2.41 -8.63 1.46
CA ALA A 49 -1.05 -9.07 1.74
C ALA A 49 -0.34 -9.46 0.43
N VAL A 50 0.99 -9.34 0.44
CA VAL A 50 1.85 -9.81 -0.67
C VAL A 50 2.23 -11.27 -0.40
N ASP A 51 1.96 -12.14 -1.36
CA ASP A 51 2.53 -13.49 -1.46
C ASP A 51 3.71 -13.44 -2.45
N PRO A 52 4.95 -13.30 -1.96
CA PRO A 52 6.11 -13.15 -2.82
C PRO A 52 6.54 -14.46 -3.49
N ILE A 53 6.08 -15.62 -2.99
CA ILE A 53 6.44 -16.93 -3.54
C ILE A 53 5.66 -17.17 -4.83
N ASN A 54 4.37 -16.81 -4.83
CA ASN A 54 3.50 -16.98 -5.99
C ASN A 54 3.25 -15.68 -6.76
N GLU A 55 3.93 -14.59 -6.39
CA GLU A 55 3.84 -13.27 -7.03
C GLU A 55 2.40 -12.74 -7.15
N ARG A 56 1.63 -12.85 -6.07
CA ARG A 56 0.21 -12.43 -6.05
C ARG A 56 -0.12 -11.59 -4.82
N LEU A 57 -1.22 -10.84 -4.94
CA LEU A 57 -1.87 -10.22 -3.79
C LEU A 57 -2.97 -11.15 -3.27
N THR A 58 -3.06 -11.28 -1.96
CA THR A 58 -4.08 -12.11 -1.29
C THR A 58 -4.87 -11.27 -0.30
N HIS A 59 -6.19 -11.40 -0.30
CA HIS A 59 -7.05 -10.79 0.71
C HIS A 59 -6.69 -11.29 2.11
N VAL A 60 -6.70 -10.38 3.07
CA VAL A 60 -6.47 -10.64 4.49
C VAL A 60 -7.81 -10.59 5.21
N ASP A 61 -8.16 -11.68 5.87
CA ASP A 61 -9.32 -11.72 6.74
C ASP A 61 -9.07 -10.85 7.99
N ALA A 62 -9.75 -9.72 8.09
CA ALA A 62 -9.71 -8.88 9.28
C ALA A 62 -10.50 -9.55 10.41
N LEU A 63 -9.80 -10.00 11.46
CA LEU A 63 -10.44 -10.54 12.65
C LEU A 63 -10.92 -9.41 13.57
N LEU A 64 -12.21 -9.40 13.88
CA LEU A 64 -12.77 -8.49 14.87
C LEU A 64 -12.26 -8.87 16.27
N LYS A 65 -11.52 -7.97 16.93
CA LYS A 65 -11.25 -8.11 18.37
C LYS A 65 -12.56 -7.94 19.13
N ARG A 66 -13.01 -9.00 19.81
CA ARG A 66 -14.12 -8.89 20.76
C ARG A 66 -13.69 -7.99 21.91
N HIS A 67 -14.48 -6.97 22.18
CA HIS A 67 -14.38 -6.20 23.41
C HIS A 67 -14.82 -7.10 24.57
N ALA A 68 -13.94 -7.31 25.56
CA ALA A 68 -14.32 -8.00 26.78
C ALA A 68 -15.10 -7.01 27.66
N ASN A 69 -16.42 -7.21 27.79
CA ASN A 69 -17.20 -6.51 28.79
C ASN A 69 -16.88 -7.14 30.15
N GLY A 70 -16.33 -6.35 31.08
CA GLY A 70 -16.16 -6.72 32.49
C GLY A 70 -17.46 -6.61 33.27
#